data_AF-A0A960JJE0-F1
#
_entry.id   AF-A0A960JJE0-F1
#
_cell.length_a   1.000
_cell.length_b   1.000
_cell.length_c   1.000
_cell.angle_alpha   90.00
_cell.angle_beta   90.00
_cell.angle_gamma   90.00
#
_symmetry.space_group_name_H-M   'P 1'
#
loop_
_entity.id
_entity.type
_entity.pdbx_description
1 polymer ?
#
loop_
_entity_poly.entity_id
_entity_poly.type
_entity_poly.pdbx_seq_one_letter_code
_entity_poly.pdbx_strand_id
1 'polypeptide(L)'
;MIPETQNLESFIRSAVALVNKRLDEIVPAENIEPVNLHKAIRHSLFAGGKRFRPAFVFAVGDTFGVSNEKLLGVASAIEMIHTYSLIHDDL
;
A
#
# COMPACT_ATOMS: atom_id res chain seq x y z
N MET A 1 -3.87 -22.48 4.86
CA MET A 1 -2.59 -23.03 5.35
C MET A 1 -1.49 -22.44 4.48
N ILE A 2 -0.74 -21.45 4.98
CA ILE A 2 0.35 -20.80 4.23
C ILE A 2 1.60 -21.68 4.40
N PRO A 3 2.18 -22.29 3.34
CA PRO A 3 3.43 -23.04 3.44
C PRO A 3 4.65 -22.13 3.62
N GLU A 4 5.68 -22.69 4.27
CA GLU A 4 7.07 -22.25 4.47
C GLU A 4 7.54 -21.05 3.61
N THR A 5 7.79 -19.91 4.26
CA THR A 5 8.58 -18.71 3.89
C THR A 5 8.55 -18.19 2.43
N GLN A 6 8.81 -19.02 1.43
CA GLN A 6 8.75 -18.71 0.00
C GLN A 6 7.33 -18.29 -0.44
N ASN A 7 6.29 -18.85 0.18
CA ASN A 7 4.90 -18.41 -0.04
C ASN A 7 4.64 -17.01 0.54
N LEU A 8 5.20 -16.71 1.71
CA LEU A 8 5.00 -15.41 2.35
C LEU A 8 5.63 -14.26 1.56
N GLU A 9 6.85 -14.42 1.06
CA GLU A 9 7.50 -13.36 0.28
C GLU A 9 6.76 -13.07 -1.02
N SER A 10 6.32 -14.11 -1.73
CA SER A 10 5.54 -13.97 -2.96
C SER A 10 4.16 -13.35 -2.70
N PHE A 11 3.53 -13.70 -1.57
CA PHE A 11 2.29 -13.08 -1.11
C PHE A 11 2.47 -11.57 -0.84
N ILE A 12 3.49 -11.19 -0.07
CA ILE A 12 3.78 -9.77 0.22
C ILE A 12 4.08 -9.02 -1.08
N ARG A 13 4.89 -9.58 -1.98
CA ARG A 13 5.17 -8.95 -3.29
C ARG A 13 3.92 -8.72 -4.12
N SER A 14 2.99 -9.68 -4.13
CA SER A 14 1.73 -9.57 -4.84
C SER A 14 0.83 -8.49 -4.22
N ALA A 15 0.76 -8.43 -2.89
CA ALA A 15 0.04 -7.38 -2.16
C ALA A 15 0.62 -5.98 -2.45
N VAL A 16 1.95 -5.84 -2.42
CA VAL A 16 2.65 -4.59 -2.75
C VAL A 16 2.30 -4.13 -4.17
N ALA A 17 2.33 -5.03 -5.15
CA ALA A 17 2.05 -4.68 -6.54
C ALA A 17 0.60 -4.19 -6.72
N LEU A 18 -0.37 -4.88 -6.11
CA LEU A 18 -1.78 -4.50 -6.16
C LEU A 18 -2.03 -3.13 -5.52
N VAL A 19 -1.46 -2.89 -4.33
CA VAL A 19 -1.65 -1.62 -3.62
C VAL A 19 -0.91 -0.49 -4.30
N ASN A 20 0.32 -0.68 -4.78
CA ASN A 20 1.05 0.36 -5.50
C ASN A 20 0.30 0.80 -6.76
N LYS A 21 -0.24 -0.16 -7.52
CA LYS A 21 -1.09 0.15 -8.68
C LYS A 21 -2.31 0.96 -8.25
N ARG A 22 -3.01 0.54 -7.20
CA ARG A 22 -4.20 1.24 -6.72
C ARG A 22 -3.87 2.65 -6.19
N LEU A 23 -2.76 2.80 -5.48
CA LEU A 23 -2.30 4.10 -4.99
C LEU A 23 -1.99 5.04 -6.16
N ASP A 24 -1.32 4.54 -7.21
CA ASP A 24 -1.02 5.33 -8.40
C ASP A 24 -2.27 5.84 -9.13
N GLU A 25 -3.34 5.04 -9.13
CA GLU A 25 -4.64 5.43 -9.69
C GLU A 25 -5.38 6.51 -8.88
N ILE A 26 -5.23 6.53 -7.55
CA ILE A 26 -6.05 7.38 -6.67
C ILE A 26 -5.36 8.63 -6.17
N VAL A 27 -4.03 8.67 -6.14
CA VAL A 27 -3.29 9.87 -5.70
C VAL A 27 -3.11 10.84 -6.85
N PRO A 28 -3.16 12.16 -6.61
CA PRO A 28 -2.96 13.16 -7.67
C PRO A 28 -1.63 12.95 -8.40
N ALA A 29 -1.65 13.14 -9.72
CA ALA A 29 -0.44 13.07 -10.51
C ALA A 29 0.53 14.22 -10.13
N GLU A 30 1.83 13.95 -10.22
CA GLU A 30 2.89 14.90 -9.83
C GLU A 30 2.96 16.17 -10.69
N ASN A 31 2.25 16.22 -11.81
CA ASN A 31 2.19 17.35 -12.74
C ASN A 31 0.90 18.18 -12.61
N ILE A 32 0.05 17.89 -11.62
CA ILE A 32 -1.16 18.66 -11.32
C ILE A 32 -0.88 19.63 -10.16
N GLU A 33 -1.41 20.85 -10.23
CA GLU A 33 -1.27 21.81 -9.13
C GLU A 33 -2.03 21.36 -7.86
N PRO A 34 -1.45 21.50 -6.65
CA PRO A 34 -0.11 22.05 -6.35
C PRO A 34 1.04 21.04 -6.61
N VAL A 35 1.89 21.33 -7.60
CA VAL A 35 2.90 20.39 -8.13
C VAL A 35 3.88 19.92 -7.06
N ASN A 36 4.41 20.84 -6.26
CA ASN A 36 5.42 20.51 -5.24
C ASN A 36 4.87 19.59 -4.16
N LEU A 37 3.61 19.80 -3.75
CA LEU A 37 2.95 18.96 -2.76
C LEU A 37 2.72 17.55 -3.30
N HIS A 38 2.21 17.43 -4.53
CA HIS A 38 1.95 16.11 -5.12
C HIS A 38 3.25 15.33 -5.38
N LYS A 39 4.33 16.00 -5.78
CA LYS A 39 5.67 15.40 -5.86
C LYS A 39 6.13 14.86 -4.51
N ALA A 40 5.99 15.65 -3.44
CA ALA A 40 6.37 15.22 -2.09
C ALA A 40 5.54 14.01 -1.62
N ILE A 41 4.21 14.06 -1.80
CA ILE A 41 3.31 12.93 -1.46
C ILE A 41 3.73 11.67 -2.21
N ARG A 42 3.90 11.74 -3.54
CA ARG A 42 4.28 10.59 -4.36
C ARG A 42 5.67 10.09 -4.02
N HIS A 43 6.62 10.99 -3.74
CA HIS A 43 7.96 10.60 -3.31
C HIS A 43 7.91 9.72 -2.06
N SER A 44 7.28 10.19 -0.97
CA SER A 44 7.17 9.43 0.27
C SER A 44 6.34 8.16 0.10
N LEU A 45 5.22 8.25 -0.64
CA LEU A 45 4.31 7.13 -0.84
C LEU A 45 4.90 6.02 -1.72
N PHE A 46 5.83 6.32 -2.62
CA PHE A 46 6.46 5.34 -3.52
C PHE A 46 7.96 5.09 -3.25
N ALA A 47 8.52 5.62 -2.15
CA ALA A 47 9.92 5.42 -1.72
C ALA A 47 10.32 3.96 -1.42
N GLY A 48 9.44 2.97 -1.65
CA GLY A 48 9.67 1.56 -1.37
C GLY A 48 9.14 1.13 0.00
N GLY A 49 9.71 0.08 0.59
CA GLY A 49 9.30 -0.51 1.86
C GLY A 49 8.60 -1.87 1.73
N LYS A 50 8.47 -2.58 2.86
CA LYS A 50 7.92 -3.96 2.87
C LYS A 50 6.39 -4.02 2.65
N ARG A 51 5.68 -2.90 2.79
CA ARG A 51 4.19 -2.79 2.73
C ARG A 51 3.48 -3.91 3.49
N PHE A 52 3.97 -4.19 4.69
CA PHE A 52 3.47 -5.30 5.52
C PHE A 52 1.99 -5.12 5.89
N ARG A 53 1.54 -3.87 6.06
CA ARG A 53 0.16 -3.53 6.45
C ARG A 53 -0.87 -3.95 5.37
N PRO A 54 -0.71 -3.58 4.08
CA PRO A 54 -1.53 -4.10 3.00
C PRO A 54 -1.58 -5.63 2.92
N ALA A 55 -0.43 -6.28 3.03
CA ALA A 55 -0.37 -7.75 3.02
C ALA A 55 -1.19 -8.35 4.18
N PHE A 56 -1.13 -7.75 5.36
CA PHE A 56 -1.92 -8.17 6.52
C PHE A 56 -3.42 -8.00 6.28
N VAL A 57 -3.86 -6.90 5.66
CA VAL A 57 -5.27 -6.68 5.28
C VAL A 57 -5.78 -7.80 4.37
N PHE A 58 -5.02 -8.15 3.33
CA PHE A 58 -5.40 -9.24 2.43
C PHE A 58 -5.40 -10.60 3.12
N ALA A 59 -4.44 -10.87 4.01
CA ALA A 59 -4.37 -12.14 4.74
C ALA A 59 -5.58 -12.32 5.68
N VAL A 60 -6.01 -11.25 6.36
CA VAL A 60 -7.25 -11.25 7.14
C VAL A 60 -8.45 -11.46 6.24
N GLY A 61 -8.50 -10.76 5.10
CA GLY A 61 -9.53 -10.95 4.08
C GLY A 61 -9.71 -12.38 3.62
N ASP A 62 -8.61 -13.03 3.25
CA ASP A 62 -8.56 -14.43 2.82
C ASP A 62 -9.11 -15.37 3.90
N THR A 63 -8.78 -15.11 5.18
CA THR A 63 -9.30 -15.87 6.33
C THR A 63 -10.83 -15.82 6.44
N PHE A 64 -11.46 -14.75 5.96
CA PHE A 64 -12.92 -14.57 5.95
C PHE A 64 -13.55 -14.74 4.56
N GLY A 65 -12.80 -15.20 3.56
CA GLY A 65 -13.31 -15.38 2.19
C GLY A 65 -13.66 -14.07 1.46
N VAL A 66 -13.04 -12.95 1.87
CA VAL A 66 -13.24 -11.64 1.23
C VAL A 66 -12.23 -11.47 0.10
N SER A 67 -12.72 -11.19 -1.10
CA SER A 67 -11.90 -10.93 -2.28
C SER A 67 -10.99 -9.71 -2.11
N ASN A 68 -9.75 -9.80 -2.62
CA ASN A 68 -8.80 -8.68 -2.64
C ASN A 68 -9.38 -7.39 -3.23
N GLU A 69 -10.22 -7.47 -4.27
CA GLU A 69 -10.84 -6.31 -4.91
C GLU A 69 -11.63 -5.44 -3.93
N LYS A 70 -12.43 -6.07 -3.06
CA LYS A 70 -13.18 -5.38 -1.99
C LYS A 70 -12.28 -4.76 -0.93
N LEU A 71 -11.07 -5.27 -0.77
CA LEU A 71 -10.10 -4.83 0.24
C LEU A 71 -9.09 -3.82 -0.28
N LEU A 72 -8.98 -3.64 -1.60
CA LEU A 72 -8.01 -2.72 -2.21
C LEU A 72 -8.11 -1.31 -1.63
N GLY A 73 -9.33 -0.77 -1.50
CA GLY A 73 -9.54 0.56 -0.92
C GLY A 73 -9.06 0.66 0.53
N VAL A 74 -9.35 -0.35 1.35
CA VAL A 74 -8.93 -0.40 2.77
C VAL A 74 -7.42 -0.54 2.89
N ALA A 75 -6.82 -1.44 2.12
CA ALA A 75 -5.38 -1.67 2.10
C ALA A 75 -4.61 -0.41 1.66
N SER A 76 -5.08 0.28 0.62
CA SER A 76 -4.51 1.56 0.17
C SER A 76 -4.67 2.67 1.21
N ALA A 77 -5.86 2.82 1.82
CA ALA A 77 -6.09 3.84 2.84
C ALA A 77 -5.17 3.66 4.06
N ILE A 78 -5.01 2.42 4.53
CA ILE A 78 -4.10 2.10 5.65
C ILE A 78 -2.65 2.46 5.29
N GLU A 79 -2.22 2.18 4.06
CA GLU A 79 -0.86 2.49 3.62
C GLU A 79 -0.63 4.01 3.49
N MET A 80 -1.65 4.77 3.08
CA MET A 80 -1.59 6.24 3.07
C MET A 80 -1.45 6.81 4.49
N ILE A 81 -2.25 6.31 5.45
CA ILE A 81 -2.15 6.73 6.86
C ILE A 81 -0.79 6.35 7.45
N HIS A 82 -0.27 5.17 7.12
CA HIS A 82 1.06 4.77 7.54
C HIS A 82 2.15 5.69 6.98
N THR A 83 2.08 6.02 5.69
CA THR A 83 3.05 6.92 5.06
C THR A 83 3.00 8.31 5.69
N TYR A 84 1.80 8.83 5.95
CA TYR A 84 1.60 10.08 6.66
C TYR A 84 2.26 10.07 8.05
N SER A 85 2.09 9.00 8.83
CA SER A 85 2.68 8.93 10.17
C SER A 85 4.20 9.00 10.10
N LEU A 86 4.83 8.28 9.16
CA LEU A 86 6.28 8.31 8.97
C LEU A 86 6.80 9.71 8.63
N ILE A 87 6.12 10.43 7.73
CA ILE A 87 6.50 11.81 7.36
C ILE A 87 6.51 12.71 8.60
N HIS A 88 5.54 12.52 9.50
CA HIS A 88 5.42 13.32 10.72
C HIS A 88 6.36 12.85 11.85
N ASP A 89 6.69 11.56 11.91
CA ASP A 89 7.62 10.99 12.88
C ASP A 89 9.09 11.40 12.60
N ASP A 90 9.43 11.69 11.34
CA ASP A 90 10.77 12.10 10.90
C ASP A 90 11.06 13.62 11.09
N LEU A 91 10.08 14.40 11.56
CA LEU A 91 10.21 15.83 11.86
C LEU A 91 10.70 16.08 13.30
#